data_AF-A0A5K1HCS5-F1
#
_entry.id   AF-A0A5K1HCS5-F1
#
_cell.length_a   1.000
_cell.length_b   1.000
_cell.length_c   1.000
_cell.angle_alpha   90.00
_cell.angle_beta   90.00
_cell.angle_gamma   90.00
#
_symmetry.space_group_name_H-M   'P 1'
#
loop_
_entity.id
_entity.type
_entity.pdbx_description
1 polymer ?
#
loop_
_entity_poly.entity_id
_entity_poly.type
_entity_poly.pdbx_seq_one_letter_code
_entity_poly.pdbx_strand_id
1 'polypeptide(L)' 'FREDIKKIFREIGVKNKTISFLFSDTQIKDEQFLEDINNILNVGTVPNIFTS' A
#
# COMPACT_ATOMS: atom_id res chain seq x y z
N PHE A 1 -3.66 -6.35 -4.41
CA PHE A 1 -2.95 -5.62 -3.34
C PHE A 1 -2.27 -4.34 -3.83
N ARG A 2 -1.27 -4.39 -4.73
CA ARG A 2 -0.63 -3.13 -5.21
C ARG A 2 -1.62 -2.11 -5.80
N GLU A 3 -2.65 -2.56 -6.50
CA GLU A 3 -3.75 -1.69 -6.96
C GLU A 3 -4.58 -1.11 -5.80
N ASP A 4 -4.78 -1.89 -4.74
CA ASP A 4 -5.46 -1.42 -3.52
C ASP A 4 -4.64 -0.34 -2.83
N ILE A 5 -3.32 -0.52 -2.75
CA ILE A 5 -2.38 0.51 -2.24
C ILE A 5 -2.43 1.76 -3.12
N LYS A 6 -2.41 1.64 -4.46
CA LYS A 6 -2.56 2.80 -5.37
C LYS A 6 -3.84 3.57 -5.09
N LYS A 7 -4.95 2.85 -4.87
CA LYS A 7 -6.24 3.46 -4.53
C LYS A 7 -6.16 4.18 -3.19
N ILE A 8 -5.57 3.55 -2.16
CA ILE A 8 -5.36 4.18 -0.84
C ILE A 8 -4.56 5.46 -1.01
N PHE A 9 -3.39 5.42 -1.67
CA PHE A 9 -2.54 6.59 -1.90
C PHE A 9 -3.28 7.73 -2.61
N ARG A 10 -4.16 7.44 -3.56
CA ARG A 10 -5.01 8.46 -4.19
C ARG A 10 -6.03 9.05 -3.22
N GLU A 11 -6.68 8.23 -2.40
CA GLU A 11 -7.66 8.74 -1.43
C GLU A 11 -7.01 9.57 -0.31
N ILE A 12 -5.86 9.13 0.23
CA ILE A 12 -5.14 9.91 1.25
C ILE A 12 -4.48 11.16 0.66
N GLY A 13 -3.84 11.04 -0.51
CA GLY A 13 -3.05 12.12 -1.11
C GLY A 13 -3.86 13.17 -1.86
N VAL A 14 -4.93 12.78 -2.56
CA VAL A 14 -5.75 13.72 -3.36
C VAL A 14 -6.95 14.22 -2.59
N LYS A 15 -7.61 13.35 -1.81
CA LYS A 15 -8.84 13.69 -1.10
C LYS A 15 -8.63 14.04 0.38
N ASN A 16 -7.37 13.99 0.84
CA ASN A 16 -6.98 14.27 2.23
C ASN A 16 -7.81 13.50 3.26
N LYS A 17 -8.13 12.23 2.96
CA LYS A 17 -8.89 11.36 3.86
C LYS A 17 -7.95 10.49 4.66
N THR A 18 -8.10 10.47 5.98
CA THR A 18 -7.39 9.49 6.84
C THR A 18 -7.94 8.09 6.58
N ILE A 19 -7.05 7.12 6.33
CA ILE A 19 -7.40 5.72 6.07
C ILE A 19 -6.59 4.81 6.98
N SER A 20 -7.26 3.83 7.60
CA SER A 20 -6.62 2.67 8.21
C SER A 20 -6.69 1.48 7.25
N PHE A 21 -5.55 0.83 7.04
CA PHE A 21 -5.46 -0.41 6.27
C PHE A 21 -5.37 -1.60 7.24
N LEU A 22 -6.30 -2.55 7.12
CA LEU A 22 -6.35 -3.77 7.93
C LEU A 22 -6.18 -4.99 7.02
N PHE A 23 -5.33 -5.92 7.43
CA PHE A 23 -5.14 -7.19 6.72
C PHE A 23 -4.98 -8.36 7.71
N SER A 24 -5.36 -9.56 7.29
CA SER A 24 -5.17 -10.82 7.99
C SER A 24 -4.09 -11.68 7.31
N ASP A 25 -3.55 -12.63 8.06
CA ASP A 25 -2.60 -13.65 7.60
C ASP A 25 -3.08 -14.42 6.36
N THR A 26 -4.38 -14.70 6.26
CA THR A 26 -5.00 -15.34 5.09
C THR A 26 -4.88 -14.55 3.79
N GLN A 27 -4.57 -13.25 3.86
CA GLN A 27 -4.36 -12.36 2.71
C GLN A 27 -2.89 -12.26 2.30
N ILE A 28 -1.97 -12.79 3.11
CA ILE A 28 -0.53 -12.86 2.83
C ILE A 28 -0.28 -14.09 1.95
N LYS A 29 -0.48 -13.93 0.63
CA LYS A 29 -0.27 -15.00 -0.35
C LYS A 29 1.13 -15.03 -0.95
N ASP A 30 1.87 -13.93 -0.81
CA ASP A 30 3.17 -13.72 -1.45
C ASP A 30 4.05 -12.85 -0.53
N GLU A 31 5.34 -13.18 -0.43
CA GLU A 31 6.36 -12.41 0.32
C GLU A 31 6.42 -10.96 -0.13
N GLN A 32 6.14 -10.70 -1.42
CA GLN A 32 6.10 -9.34 -1.98
C GLN A 32 5.10 -8.43 -1.24
N PHE A 33 4.03 -8.97 -0.66
CA PHE A 33 3.07 -8.20 0.13
C PHE A 33 3.74 -7.58 1.36
N LEU A 34 4.53 -8.37 2.10
CA LEU A 34 5.20 -7.91 3.31
C LEU A 34 6.32 -6.92 3.00
N GLU A 35 7.03 -7.11 1.88
CA GLU A 35 8.02 -6.17 1.40
C GLU A 35 7.39 -4.80 1.07
N ASP A 36 6.24 -4.81 0.39
CA ASP A 36 5.50 -3.57 0.08
C ASP A 36 5.05 -2.84 1.35
N ILE A 37 4.53 -3.56 2.35
CA ILE A 37 4.17 -2.96 3.65
C ILE A 37 5.41 -2.38 4.36
N ASN A 38 6.52 -3.10 4.36
CA ASN A 38 7.76 -2.63 4.97
C ASN A 38 8.26 -1.34 4.29
N ASN A 39 8.16 -1.25 2.96
CA ASN A 39 8.51 -0.04 2.22
C ASN A 39 7.58 1.13 2.58
N ILE A 40 6.27 0.90 2.72
CA ILE A 40 5.31 1.92 3.15
C ILE A 40 5.63 2.43 4.56
N LEU A 41 5.96 1.54 5.50
CA LEU A 41 6.25 1.92 6.88
C LEU A 41 7.58 2.69 7.03
N ASN A 42 8.61 2.31 6.27
CA ASN A 42 9.93 2.93 6.39
C ASN A 42 10.10 4.19 5.52
N VAL A 43 9.58 4.17 4.30
CA VAL A 43 9.82 5.21 3.28
C VAL A 43 8.53 5.95 2.89
N GLY A 44 7.36 5.46 3.30
CA GLY A 44 6.07 6.06 2.96
C GLY A 44 5.58 5.75 1.55
N THR A 45 6.25 4.87 0.80
CA THR A 45 5.89 4.53 -0.59
C THR A 45 6.34 3.12 -0.98
N VAL A 46 5.84 2.62 -2.11
CA VAL A 46 6.24 1.34 -2.71
C VAL A 46 6.98 1.60 -4.04
N PRO A 47 8.10 0.92 -4.32
CA PRO A 47 8.81 1.06 -5.59
C PRO A 47 7.93 0.72 -6.81
N ASN A 48 8.03 1.52 -7.87
CA ASN A 48 7.32 1.34 -9.14
C ASN A 48 5.80 1.24 -9.01
N ILE A 49 5.21 1.88 -7.99
CA ILE A 49 3.75 1.84 -7.79
C ILE A 49 2.98 2.84 -8.66
N PHE A 50 3.63 3.87 -9.19
CA PHE A 50 3.03 4.84 -10.12
C PHE A 50 3.82 5.00 -11.43
N THR A 51 4.58 3.98 -11.84
CA THR A 51 5.28 4.02 -13.12
C THR A 51 4.30 4.19 -14.29
N SER A 52 4.65 5.13 -15.17
CA SER A 52 3.91 5.53 -16.38
C SER A 52 3.80 4.41 -17.41
#